data_AF-A0A1H5KYJ2-F1
#
_entry.id   AF-A0A1H5KYJ2-F1
#
_cell.length_a   1.000
_cell.length_b   1.000
_cell.length_c   1.000
_cell.angle_alpha   90.00
_cell.angle_beta   90.00
_cell.angle_gamma   90.00
#
_symmetry.space_group_name_H-M   'P 1'
#
loop_
_entity.id
_entity.type
_entity.pdbx_description
1 polymer ?
#
loop_
_entity_poly.entity_id
_entity_poly.type
_entity_poly.pdbx_seq_one_letter_code
_entity_poly.pdbx_strand_id
1 'polypeptide(L)' 'MAGEPKPSLRERAIALARQLGTVRTRDFSDIGVPRFYLARMCDEGLLIKVAYGRYRAAEREAA' A
#
# COMPACT_ATOMS: atom_id res chain seq x y z
N MET A 1 -15.83 -2.39 24.57
CA MET A 1 -15.49 -3.18 23.38
C MET A 1 -15.00 -2.20 22.32
N ALA A 2 -13.68 -2.11 22.11
CA ALA A 2 -13.14 -1.24 21.07
C ALA A 2 -13.36 -1.95 19.73
N GLY A 3 -14.24 -1.41 18.89
CA GLY A 3 -14.32 -1.84 17.50
C GLY A 3 -12.96 -1.59 16.87
N GLU A 4 -12.31 -2.65 16.38
CA GLU A 4 -11.03 -2.54 15.69
C GLU A 4 -11.20 -1.49 14.59
N PRO A 5 -10.36 -0.43 14.57
CA PRO A 5 -10.50 0.59 13.56
C PRO A 5 -10.37 -0.09 12.19
N LYS A 6 -11.36 0.09 11.33
CA LYS A 6 -11.31 -0.40 9.95
C LYS A 6 -9.98 0.08 9.36
N PRO A 7 -9.12 -0.82 8.87
CA PRO A 7 -7.81 -0.43 8.39
C PRO A 7 -8.00 0.60 7.28
N SER A 8 -7.29 1.71 7.42
CA SER A 8 -7.30 2.82 6.48
C SER A 8 -6.88 2.33 5.10
N LEU A 9 -7.26 3.04 4.03
CA LEU A 9 -6.82 2.70 2.66
C LEU A 9 -5.29 2.51 2.56
N ARG A 10 -4.55 3.32 3.33
CA ARG A 10 -3.09 3.22 3.47
C ARG A 10 -2.65 1.89 4.06
N GLU A 11 -3.24 1.50 5.18
CA GLU A 11 -2.87 0.29 5.91
C GLU A 11 -3.16 -0.95 5.07
N ARG A 12 -4.29 -0.98 4.35
CA ARG A 12 -4.62 -2.07 3.43
C ARG A 12 -3.62 -2.19 2.28
N ALA A 13 -3.24 -1.06 1.68
CA ALA A 13 -2.23 -1.03 0.63
C ALA A 13 -0.85 -1.51 1.12
N ILE A 14 -0.42 -1.06 2.30
CA ILE A 14 0.86 -1.48 2.90
C ILE A 14 0.81 -2.97 3.25
N ALA A 15 -0.28 -3.44 3.87
CA ALA A 15 -0.45 -4.85 4.21
C ALA A 15 -0.40 -5.74 2.97
N LEU A 16 -1.12 -5.37 1.90
CA LEU A 16 -1.09 -6.09 0.63
C LEU A 16 0.34 -6.12 0.04
N ALA A 17 1.02 -4.98 0.07
CA ALA A 17 2.39 -4.86 -0.44
C ALA A 17 3.43 -5.63 0.38
N ARG A 18 3.23 -5.77 1.69
CA ARG A 18 4.04 -6.63 2.56
C ARG A 18 3.76 -8.11 2.34
N GLN A 19 2.49 -8.50 2.18
CA GLN A 19 2.10 -9.89 1.98
C GLN A 19 2.56 -10.45 0.63
N LEU A 20 2.44 -9.66 -0.45
CA LEU A 20 2.79 -10.11 -1.81
C LEU A 20 4.20 -9.69 -2.25
N GLY A 21 4.86 -8.83 -1.48
CA GLY A 21 6.16 -8.23 -1.80
C GLY A 21 6.05 -7.18 -2.92
N THR A 22 5.71 -7.60 -4.15
CA THR A 22 5.49 -6.70 -5.31
C THR A 22 4.05 -6.77 -5.79
N VAL A 23 3.36 -5.64 -5.76
CA VAL A 23 1.92 -5.53 -6.03
C VAL A 23 1.67 -4.66 -7.26
N ARG A 24 0.71 -5.05 -8.11
CA ARG A 24 0.33 -4.26 -9.29
C ARG A 24 -0.72 -3.22 -8.94
N THR A 25 -0.82 -2.15 -9.74
CA THR A 25 -1.89 -1.14 -9.60
C THR A 25 -3.30 -1.75 -9.57
N ARG A 26 -3.51 -2.87 -10.30
CA ARG A 26 -4.80 -3.57 -10.32
C ARG A 26 -5.13 -4.21 -8.97
N ASP A 27 -4.16 -4.82 -8.30
CA ASP A 27 -4.37 -5.45 -6.99
C ASP A 27 -4.74 -4.41 -5.92
N PHE A 28 -4.14 -3.21 -5.99
CA PHE A 28 -4.57 -2.08 -5.16
C PHE A 28 -6.00 -1.65 -5.48
N SER A 29 -6.37 -1.62 -6.75
CA SER A 29 -7.74 -1.22 -7.14
C SER A 29 -8.78 -2.24 -6.67
N ASP A 30 -8.42 -3.53 -6.65
CA ASP A 30 -9.26 -4.64 -6.17
C ASP A 30 -9.62 -4.50 -4.68
N ILE A 31 -8.66 -4.05 -3.85
CA ILE A 31 -8.89 -3.75 -2.43
C ILE A 31 -9.49 -2.34 -2.19
N GLY A 32 -9.87 -1.63 -3.26
CA GLY A 32 -10.48 -0.30 -3.19
C GLY A 32 -9.51 0.87 -3.04
N VAL A 33 -8.22 0.68 -3.33
CA VAL A 33 -7.19 1.74 -3.28
C VAL A 33 -7.01 2.36 -4.68
N PRO A 34 -7.38 3.64 -4.87
CA PRO A 34 -7.30 4.29 -6.18
C PRO A 34 -5.85 4.50 -6.64
N ARG A 35 -5.62 4.44 -7.96
CA ARG A 35 -4.29 4.69 -8.57
C ARG A 35 -3.69 6.04 -8.18
N PHE A 36 -4.49 7.11 -8.14
CA PHE A 36 -4.01 8.45 -7.75
C PHE A 36 -3.43 8.45 -6.33
N TYR A 37 -3.99 7.62 -5.44
CA TYR A 37 -3.57 7.52 -4.04
C TYR A 37 -2.20 6.84 -3.90
N LEU A 38 -1.84 5.94 -4.83
CA LEU A 38 -0.53 5.27 -4.84
C LEU A 38 0.61 6.26 -5.06
N ALA A 39 0.40 7.31 -5.87
CA ALA A 39 1.41 8.36 -6.06
C ALA A 39 1.66 9.12 -4.76
N ARG A 40 0.58 9.45 -4.02
CA ARG A 40 0.67 10.08 -2.71
C ARG A 40 1.37 9.18 -1.68
N MET A 41 1.03 7.89 -1.65
CA MET A 41 1.69 6.94 -0.77
C MET A 41 3.18 6.75 -1.11
N CYS A 42 3.56 6.93 -2.38
CA CYS A 42 4.96 6.94 -2.79
C CYS A 42 5.69 8.20 -2.31
N ASP A 43 5.04 9.36 -2.42
CA ASP A 43 5.54 10.65 -1.91
C ASP A 43 5.70 10.64 -0.38
N GLU A 44 4.74 10.04 0.34
CA GLU A 44 4.79 9.84 1.80
C GLU A 44 5.79 8.75 2.23
N GLY A 45 6.47 8.09 1.29
CA GLY A 45 7.45 7.04 1.58
C GLY A 45 6.84 5.76 2.17
N LEU A 46 5.56 5.49 1.91
CA LEU A 46 4.86 4.27 2.34
C LEU A 46 4.97 3.14 1.31
N LEU A 47 5.04 3.51 0.03
CA LEU A 47 5.22 2.59 -1.09
C LEU A 47 6.44 3.00 -1.91
N ILE A 48 7.08 2.03 -2.54
CA ILE A 48 8.18 2.25 -3.47
C ILE A 48 7.74 1.76 -4.85
N LYS A 49 7.76 2.63 -5.85
CA LYS A 49 7.50 2.26 -7.24
C LYS A 49 8.74 1.57 -7.81
N VAL A 50 8.68 0.23 -7.91
CA VAL A 50 9.80 -0.58 -8.40
C VAL A 50 9.80 -0.78 -9.92
N ALA A 51 8.63 -0.67 -10.57
CA ALA A 51 8.52 -0.68 -12.03
C ALA A 51 7.22 -0.01 -12.50
N TYR A 52 7.00 0.08 -13.80
CA TYR A 52 5.73 0.55 -14.34
C TYR A 52 4.56 -0.30 -13.82
N GLY A 53 3.63 0.35 -13.11
CA GLY A 53 2.46 -0.30 -12.52
C GLY A 53 2.77 -1.31 -11.40
N ARG A 54 3.99 -1.34 -10.85
CA ARG A 54 4.40 -2.24 -9.76
C ARG A 54 4.96 -1.46 -8.58
N TYR A 55 4.50 -1.81 -7.39
CA TYR A 55 4.85 -1.15 -6.13
C TYR A 55 5.23 -2.19 -5.08
N ARG A 56 6.09 -1.80 -4.15
CA ARG A 56 6.40 -2.55 -2.93
C ARG A 56 6.07 -1.70 -1.71
N ALA A 57 5.90 -2.35 -0.56
CA ALA A 57 5.91 -1.62 0.71
C ALA A 57 7.28 -0.98 0.87
N ALA A 58 7.31 0.26 1.36
CA ALA A 58 8.54 0.77 1.93
C ALA A 58 8.83 -0.04 3.19
N GLU A 59 10.02 -0.64 3.27
CA GLU A 59 10.53 -1.25 4.49
C GLU A 59 10.76 -0.12 5.50
N ARG A 60 9.70 0.28 6.22
CA ARG A 60 9.93 0.90 7.52
C ARG A 60 10.39 -0.22 8.43
N GLU A 61 11.71 -0.33 8.58
CA GLU A 61 12.32 -0.86 9.80
C GLU A 61 11.54 -0.27 10.96
N ALA A 62 10.74 -1.10 11.62
CA ALA A 62 10.17 -0.76 12.91
C ALA A 62 11.35 -0.82 13.89
N ALA A 63 12.08 0.30 13.99
CA ALA A 63 13.04 0.52 15.05
C ALA A 63 12.34 0.68 16.40
#